data_AF-A0A820U9S2-F1
#
_entry.id   AF-A0A820U9S2-F1
#
_cell.length_a   1.000
_cell.length_b   1.000
_cell.length_c   1.000
_cell.angle_alpha   90.00
_cell.angle_beta   90.00
_cell.angle_gamma   90.00
#
_symmetry.space_group_name_H-M   'P 1'
#
loop_
_entity.id
_entity.type
_entity.pdbx_description
1 polymer ?
#
loop_
_entity_poly.entity_id
_entity_poly.type
_entity_poly.pdbx_seq_one_letter_code
_entity_poly.pdbx_strand_id
1 'polypeptide(L)'
;MSFSFFQSSGKFCNDKTGECKQSYSGFMGETNEKKSNSGPIPVGGYTIGNSCDKSRERCNLIPDASNNMYGRSAFQIHGDNGKGDRSGSHGCIILNQSDRSGLKPGDRVNVKK
;
A
#
# COMPACT_ATOMS: atom_id res chain seq x y z
N MET A 1 11.22 8.76 5.72
CA MET A 1 10.10 8.80 6.69
C MET A 1 9.57 7.39 6.89
N SER A 2 8.73 7.20 7.91
CA SER A 2 8.09 5.90 8.16
C SER A 2 6.59 6.09 8.25
N PHE A 3 5.86 5.10 7.74
CA PHE A 3 4.42 5.05 7.73
C PHE A 3 3.96 3.68 8.22
N SER A 4 2.80 3.66 8.88
CA SER A 4 2.09 2.42 9.23
C SER A 4 0.85 2.31 8.36
N PHE A 5 0.69 1.19 7.65
CA PHE A 5 -0.55 0.84 6.96
C PHE A 5 -1.25 -0.29 7.70
N PHE A 6 -2.46 -0.03 8.20
CA PHE A 6 -3.30 -1.02 8.88
C PHE A 6 -4.25 -1.63 7.87
N GLN A 7 -3.88 -2.79 7.36
CA GLN A 7 -4.55 -3.51 6.29
C GLN A 7 -6.03 -3.76 6.58
N SER A 8 -6.38 -4.16 7.81
CA SER A 8 -7.75 -4.54 8.17
C SER A 8 -8.69 -3.35 8.31
N SER A 9 -8.16 -2.19 8.73
CA SER A 9 -8.94 -0.95 8.91
C SER A 9 -8.84 0.02 7.72
N GLY A 10 -7.89 -0.20 6.82
CA GLY A 10 -7.63 0.70 5.70
C GLY A 10 -7.11 2.07 6.16
N LYS A 11 -6.23 2.12 7.17
CA LYS A 11 -5.62 3.38 7.63
C LYS A 11 -4.16 3.45 7.25
N PHE A 12 -3.76 4.55 6.62
CA PHE A 12 -2.36 4.85 6.31
C PHE A 12 -1.92 6.04 7.17
N CYS A 13 -0.98 5.82 8.08
CA CYS A 13 -0.59 6.80 9.09
C CYS A 13 0.88 7.20 8.93
N ASN A 14 1.17 8.50 9.07
CA ASN A 14 2.53 8.99 9.19
C ASN A 14 3.03 8.75 10.62
N ASP A 15 4.07 7.95 10.80
CA ASP A 15 4.53 7.55 12.13
C ASP A 15 5.13 8.73 12.93
N LYS A 16 5.57 9.79 12.23
CA LYS A 16 6.13 11.00 12.88
C LYS A 16 5.04 11.96 13.36
N THR A 17 3.99 12.17 12.56
CA THR A 17 2.93 13.14 12.90
C THR A 17 1.72 12.51 13.58
N GLY A 18 1.54 11.19 13.45
CA GLY A 18 0.36 10.46 13.91
C GLY A 18 -0.87 10.65 13.03
N GLU A 19 -0.78 11.46 11.97
CA GLU A 19 -1.90 11.70 11.05
C GLU A 19 -2.22 10.45 10.25
N CYS A 20 -3.49 10.06 10.22
CA CYS A 20 -3.98 8.91 9.48
C CYS A 20 -4.94 9.33 8.37
N LYS A 21 -4.84 8.64 7.23
CA LYS A 21 -5.69 8.82 6.05
C LYS A 21 -6.39 7.52 5.69
N GLN A 22 -7.57 7.64 5.11
CA GLN A 22 -8.31 6.47 4.62
C GLN A 22 -7.63 5.92 3.36
N SER A 23 -7.50 4.60 3.34
CA SER A 23 -6.83 3.81 2.32
C SER A 23 -7.46 2.42 2.30
N TYR A 24 -6.97 1.53 1.44
CA TYR A 24 -7.26 0.09 1.50
C TYR A 24 -6.29 -0.70 0.63
N SER A 25 -6.37 -2.02 0.74
CA SER A 25 -5.68 -2.96 -0.11
C SER A 25 -6.54 -4.20 -0.29
N GLY A 26 -6.41 -4.87 -1.44
CA GLY A 26 -7.25 -6.01 -1.80
C GLY A 26 -8.65 -5.60 -2.28
N PHE A 27 -9.47 -6.60 -2.54
CA PHE A 27 -10.86 -6.46 -2.94
C PHE A 27 -11.75 -6.22 -1.71
N MET A 28 -12.91 -5.61 -1.91
CA MET A 28 -13.87 -5.40 -0.84
C MET A 28 -14.24 -6.74 -0.17
N GLY A 29 -14.08 -6.81 1.15
CA GLY A 29 -14.39 -8.00 1.96
C GLY A 29 -13.29 -9.07 1.99
N GLU A 30 -12.23 -8.95 1.19
CA GLU A 30 -11.13 -9.90 1.19
C GLU A 30 -10.08 -9.54 2.24
N THR A 31 -9.82 -10.48 3.16
CA THR A 31 -8.85 -10.33 4.25
C THR A 31 -7.66 -11.30 4.14
N ASN A 32 -7.76 -12.27 3.23
CA ASN A 32 -6.75 -13.29 3.04
C ASN A 32 -5.63 -12.80 2.11
N GLU A 33 -4.56 -12.29 2.69
CA GLU A 33 -3.35 -11.82 1.99
C GLU A 33 -2.63 -12.89 1.15
N LYS A 34 -2.93 -14.18 1.36
CA LYS A 34 -2.37 -15.27 0.55
C LYS A 34 -3.05 -15.37 -0.82
N LYS A 35 -4.27 -14.82 -0.95
CA LYS A 35 -5.08 -14.94 -2.15
C LYS A 35 -4.56 -14.00 -3.23
N SER A 36 -3.98 -14.58 -4.29
CA SER A 36 -3.53 -13.81 -5.44
C SER A 36 -4.67 -13.00 -6.07
N ASN A 37 -4.34 -11.83 -6.61
CA ASN A 37 -5.23 -10.92 -7.35
C ASN A 37 -6.42 -10.32 -6.60
N SER A 38 -6.72 -10.77 -5.38
CA SER A 38 -7.90 -10.30 -4.62
C SER A 38 -7.59 -10.04 -3.15
N GLY A 39 -6.62 -10.75 -2.58
CA GLY A 39 -6.15 -10.53 -1.23
C GLY A 39 -5.39 -9.21 -1.07
N PRO A 40 -5.44 -8.61 0.11
CA PRO A 40 -4.66 -7.42 0.42
C PRO A 40 -3.14 -7.68 0.38
N ILE A 41 -2.33 -6.61 0.39
CA ILE A 41 -0.86 -6.67 0.46
C ILE A 41 -0.42 -7.46 1.70
N PRO A 42 0.50 -8.44 1.60
CA PRO A 42 0.98 -9.15 2.78
C PRO A 42 1.50 -8.21 3.89
N VAL A 43 1.33 -8.62 5.15
CA VAL A 43 1.91 -7.88 6.29
C VAL A 43 3.44 -7.95 6.26
N GLY A 44 4.09 -6.90 6.78
CA GLY A 44 5.54 -6.81 6.82
C GLY A 44 6.09 -5.42 6.49
N GLY A 45 7.41 -5.35 6.36
CA GLY A 45 8.12 -4.11 6.05
C GLY A 45 8.31 -3.92 4.55
N TYR A 46 8.12 -2.69 4.09
CA TYR A 46 8.29 -2.31 2.69
C TYR A 46 9.08 -1.02 2.58
N THR A 47 9.86 -0.90 1.51
CA THR A 47 10.55 0.33 1.13
C THR A 47 9.94 0.87 -0.16
N ILE A 48 9.64 2.17 -0.19
CA ILE A 48 9.20 2.84 -1.42
C ILE A 48 10.39 2.91 -2.38
N GLY A 49 10.25 2.30 -3.56
CA GLY A 49 11.27 2.26 -4.59
C GLY A 49 11.42 3.59 -5.35
N ASN A 50 12.46 3.66 -6.18
CA ASN A 50 12.82 4.88 -6.93
C ASN A 50 11.79 5.31 -7.98
N SER A 51 10.93 4.40 -8.42
CA SER A 51 9.94 4.62 -9.47
C SER A 51 8.61 5.15 -8.93
N CYS A 52 8.64 6.11 -7.99
CA CYS A 52 7.51 7.02 -7.81
C CYS A 52 7.49 7.93 -9.04
N ASP A 53 6.58 7.66 -10.00
CA ASP A 53 6.55 8.37 -11.29
C ASP A 53 6.46 9.89 -11.12
N LYS A 54 6.92 10.67 -12.11
CA LYS A 54 7.11 12.13 -12.08
C LYS A 54 5.82 12.92 -11.76
N SER A 55 4.64 12.31 -11.88
CA SER A 55 3.33 12.88 -11.47
C SER A 55 2.76 12.34 -10.14
N ARG A 56 3.50 11.47 -9.41
CA ARG A 56 3.09 10.81 -8.15
C ARG A 56 1.84 9.93 -8.27
N GLU A 57 1.63 9.33 -9.44
CA GLU A 57 0.50 8.45 -9.67
C GLU A 57 0.67 7.07 -9.02
N ARG A 58 1.89 6.53 -9.05
CA ARG A 58 2.22 5.19 -8.55
C ARG A 58 3.61 5.17 -7.94
N CYS A 59 3.77 4.44 -6.85
CA CYS A 59 5.03 4.19 -6.17
C CYS A 59 5.22 2.69 -5.96
N ASN A 60 6.31 2.11 -6.46
CA ASN A 60 6.58 0.69 -6.25
C ASN A 60 6.98 0.41 -4.79
N LEU A 61 6.54 -0.74 -4.27
CA LEU A 61 6.91 -1.24 -2.95
C LEU A 61 7.86 -2.41 -3.09
N ILE A 62 9.01 -2.29 -2.44
CA ILE A 62 10.03 -3.33 -2.34
C ILE A 62 9.83 -4.00 -0.97
N PRO A 63 9.40 -5.27 -0.91
CA PRO A 63 9.24 -5.99 0.35
C PRO A 63 10.60 -6.28 0.99
N ASP A 64 10.64 -6.28 2.32
CA ASP A 64 11.79 -6.83 3.04
C ASP A 64 11.89 -8.34 2.81
N ALA A 65 13.13 -8.86 2.82
CA ALA A 65 13.39 -10.28 2.64
C ALA A 65 12.74 -11.17 3.72
N SER A 66 12.40 -10.61 4.88
CA SER A 66 11.70 -11.30 5.96
C SER A 66 10.19 -11.46 5.73
N ASN A 67 9.61 -10.76 4.77
CA ASN A 67 8.17 -10.84 4.51
C ASN A 67 7.81 -12.17 3.84
N ASN A 68 6.74 -12.82 4.30
CA ASN A 68 6.16 -13.93 3.55
C ASN A 68 5.26 -13.38 2.45
N MET A 69 5.77 -13.37 1.22
CA MET A 69 5.06 -12.80 0.07
C MET A 69 4.09 -13.78 -0.60
N TYR A 70 4.05 -15.05 -0.19
CA TYR A 70 3.19 -16.09 -0.78
C TYR A 70 3.32 -16.20 -2.31
N GLY A 71 4.52 -15.96 -2.85
CA GLY A 71 4.77 -15.96 -4.30
C GLY A 71 4.23 -14.72 -5.06
N ARG A 72 3.74 -13.70 -4.35
CA ARG A 72 3.21 -12.45 -4.94
C ARG A 72 4.29 -11.36 -5.00
N SER A 73 4.16 -10.46 -5.96
CA SER A 73 5.13 -9.37 -6.19
C SER A 73 4.46 -8.17 -6.86
N ALA A 74 5.27 -7.18 -7.25
CA ALA A 74 4.83 -5.99 -8.01
C ALA A 74 3.79 -5.12 -7.28
N PHE A 75 3.87 -5.06 -5.95
CA PHE A 75 3.01 -4.21 -5.14
C PHE A 75 3.34 -2.73 -5.32
N GLN A 76 2.30 -1.89 -5.31
CA GLN A 76 2.42 -0.45 -5.48
C GLN A 76 1.55 0.30 -4.46
N ILE A 77 1.85 1.58 -4.26
CA ILE A 77 0.93 2.59 -3.74
C ILE A 77 0.43 3.40 -4.93
N HIS A 78 -0.88 3.44 -5.18
CA HIS A 78 -1.45 4.21 -6.29
C HIS A 78 -2.86 4.73 -5.98
N GLY A 79 -3.46 5.43 -6.94
CA GLY A 79 -4.82 5.97 -6.83
C GLY A 79 -5.88 4.93 -7.13
N ASP A 80 -7.07 5.17 -6.62
CA ASP A 80 -8.20 4.32 -6.99
C ASP A 80 -8.46 4.42 -8.50
N ASN A 81 -9.15 3.43 -9.05
CA ASN A 81 -9.72 3.54 -10.37
C ASN A 81 -10.79 4.66 -10.36
N GLY A 82 -11.09 5.23 -11.54
CA GLY A 82 -12.13 6.26 -11.66
C GLY A 82 -13.56 5.76 -11.36
N LYS A 83 -13.75 4.46 -11.08
CA LYS A 83 -15.04 3.85 -10.74
C LYS A 83 -15.31 3.83 -9.23
N GLY A 84 -14.27 3.94 -8.40
CA GLY A 84 -14.39 3.94 -6.93
C GLY A 84 -14.95 2.65 -6.34
N ASP A 85 -14.92 1.54 -7.08
CA ASP A 85 -15.55 0.27 -6.72
C ASP A 85 -14.63 -0.68 -5.93
N ARG A 86 -13.39 -0.24 -5.65
CA ARG A 86 -12.35 -1.01 -4.95
C ARG A 86 -11.99 -2.35 -5.61
N SER A 87 -12.33 -2.53 -6.89
CA SER A 87 -12.02 -3.73 -7.66
C SER A 87 -10.60 -3.76 -8.22
N GLY A 88 -9.89 -2.63 -8.18
CA GLY A 88 -8.66 -2.44 -8.96
C GLY A 88 -7.34 -2.74 -8.24
N SER A 89 -7.32 -2.90 -6.91
CA SER A 89 -6.04 -2.88 -6.19
C SER A 89 -5.18 -4.13 -6.44
N HIS A 90 -5.80 -5.31 -6.60
CA HIS A 90 -5.12 -6.61 -6.69
C HIS A 90 -4.09 -6.87 -5.56
N GLY A 91 -4.27 -6.19 -4.43
CA GLY A 91 -3.35 -6.18 -3.30
C GLY A 91 -2.38 -5.00 -3.26
N CYS A 92 -2.46 -4.00 -4.14
CA CYS A 92 -1.77 -2.72 -3.95
C CYS A 92 -2.41 -1.90 -2.83
N ILE A 93 -1.72 -0.87 -2.35
CA ILE A 93 -2.27 0.10 -1.41
C ILE A 93 -2.88 1.25 -2.21
N ILE A 94 -4.17 1.50 -2.00
CA ILE A 94 -4.88 2.62 -2.63
C ILE A 94 -4.88 3.81 -1.69
N LEU A 95 -4.31 4.92 -2.12
CA LEU A 95 -4.19 6.14 -1.34
C LEU A 95 -4.53 7.35 -2.21
N ASN A 96 -5.19 8.37 -1.67
CA ASN A 96 -5.59 9.55 -2.45
C ASN A 96 -4.37 10.36 -2.95
N GLN A 97 -4.53 11.10 -4.04
CA GLN A 97 -3.42 11.84 -4.68
C GLN A 97 -2.76 12.86 -3.73
N SER A 98 -3.56 13.60 -2.96
CA SER A 98 -3.06 14.57 -1.97
C SER A 98 -2.18 13.90 -0.91
N ASP A 99 -2.55 12.69 -0.49
CA ASP A 99 -1.85 11.94 0.56
C ASP A 99 -0.60 11.24 0.02
N ARG A 100 -0.60 10.84 -1.26
CA ARG A 100 0.60 10.32 -1.94
C ARG A 100 1.66 11.39 -2.18
N SER A 101 1.28 12.67 -2.20
CA SER A 101 2.18 13.78 -2.53
C SER A 101 3.39 13.90 -1.58
N GLY A 102 3.26 13.42 -0.35
CA GLY A 102 4.34 13.44 0.65
C GLY A 102 5.33 12.28 0.56
N LEU A 103 5.02 11.23 -0.21
CA LEU A 103 5.83 10.00 -0.27
C LEU A 103 7.10 10.21 -1.12
N LYS A 104 8.20 9.60 -0.68
CA LYS A 104 9.51 9.68 -1.34
C LYS A 104 10.15 8.31 -1.46
N PRO A 105 10.99 8.08 -2.49
CA PRO A 105 11.88 6.92 -2.52
C PRO A 105 12.69 6.80 -1.22
N GLY A 106 12.80 5.57 -0.71
CA GLY A 106 13.46 5.25 0.56
C GLY A 106 12.57 5.38 1.80
N ASP A 107 11.35 5.93 1.69
CA ASP A 107 10.39 5.89 2.79
C ASP A 107 9.99 4.45 3.13
N ARG A 108 9.71 4.22 4.42
CA ARG A 108 9.35 2.91 4.97
C ARG A 108 7.85 2.82 5.18
N VAL A 109 7.26 1.69 4.81
CA VAL A 109 5.86 1.36 5.08
C VAL A 109 5.80 0.05 5.84
N ASN A 110 5.31 0.10 7.07
CA ASN A 110 5.07 -1.07 7.91
C ASN A 110 3.60 -1.48 7.77
N VAL A 111 3.35 -2.58 7.06
CA VAL A 111 2.01 -3.15 6.91
C VAL A 111 1.70 -4.01 8.12
N LYS A 112 0.61 -3.66 8.81
CA LYS A 112 0.09 -4.31 10.01
C LYS A 112 -1.31 -4.83 9.71
N LYS A 113 -1.79 -5.80 10.49
CA LYS A 113 -3.21 -6.16 10.49
C LYS A 113 -4.03 -4.97 10.97
#